data_AF-A0A838UXJ1-F1
#
_entry.id   AF-A0A838UXJ1-F1
#
_cell.length_a   1.000
_cell.length_b   1.000
_cell.length_c   1.000
_cell.angle_alpha   90.00
_cell.angle_beta   90.00
_cell.angle_gamma   90.00
#
_symmetry.space_group_name_H-M   'P 1'
#
loop_
_entity.id
_entity.type
_entity.pdbx_description
1 polymer ?
#
loop_
_entity_poly.entity_id
_entity_poly.type
_entity_poly.pdbx_seq_one_letter_code
_entity_poly.pdbx_strand_id
1 'polypeptide(L)'
;MFPLARWQAALSGSHAEAQRMRSGGLPREAYLIDQTLLRSFAPLLADMGQDGGWQRAIIALANLDAPLLLDAVAGDDFGVPSVRVRAMLALPAVESIDAPEVLGQAINAAIMVGAPTYNDGDRRGCGIIYWATALTLVSAPVTRGFSGQARAIKTLLQAVEEMMPSLGNNPAALDDFAWRMRRALDATLDLLR
;
A
#
# COMPACT_ATOMS: atom_id res chain seq x y z
N MET A 1 -5.75 -21.49 3.51
CA MET A 1 -5.46 -20.04 3.41
C MET A 1 -4.89 -19.75 2.02
N PHE A 2 -5.48 -18.83 1.26
CA PHE A 2 -5.01 -18.51 -0.11
C PHE A 2 -3.81 -17.56 0.01
N PRO A 3 -2.62 -17.90 -0.55
CA PRO A 3 -1.41 -17.08 -0.38
C PRO A 3 -1.53 -15.70 -1.05
N LEU A 4 -1.00 -14.66 -0.41
CA LEU A 4 -0.91 -13.30 -0.97
C LEU A 4 -0.32 -13.27 -2.39
N ALA A 5 0.72 -14.07 -2.66
CA ALA A 5 1.35 -14.14 -3.98
C ALA A 5 0.38 -14.58 -5.09
N ARG A 6 -0.56 -15.50 -4.80
CA ARG A 6 -1.57 -15.91 -5.78
C ARG A 6 -2.58 -14.80 -6.03
N TRP A 7 -2.95 -14.06 -4.98
CA TRP A 7 -3.79 -12.88 -5.09
C TRP A 7 -3.14 -11.79 -5.96
N GLN A 8 -1.88 -11.48 -5.69
CA GLN A 8 -1.11 -10.49 -6.45
C GLN A 8 -0.94 -10.90 -7.92
N ALA A 9 -0.73 -12.18 -8.20
CA ALA A 9 -0.66 -12.68 -9.58
C ALA A 9 -1.98 -12.47 -10.34
N ALA A 10 -3.13 -12.75 -9.71
CA ALA A 10 -4.44 -12.52 -10.30
C ALA A 10 -4.72 -11.02 -10.53
N LEU A 11 -4.37 -10.17 -9.56
CA LEU A 11 -4.48 -8.72 -9.66
C LEU A 11 -3.61 -8.13 -10.78
N SER A 12 -2.39 -8.64 -10.92
CA SER A 12 -1.40 -8.09 -11.86
C SER A 12 -1.87 -8.19 -13.31
N GLY A 13 -2.48 -9.32 -13.71
CA GLY A 13 -2.99 -9.51 -15.07
C GLY A 13 -4.09 -8.50 -15.44
N SER A 14 -5.08 -8.33 -14.54
CA SER A 14 -6.19 -7.41 -14.76
C SER A 14 -5.75 -5.94 -14.69
N HIS A 15 -4.84 -5.61 -13.77
CA HIS A 15 -4.30 -4.26 -13.69
C HIS A 15 -3.44 -3.90 -14.92
N ALA A 16 -2.66 -4.85 -15.44
CA ALA A 16 -1.92 -4.65 -16.68
C ALA A 16 -2.84 -4.35 -17.87
N GLU A 17 -4.02 -4.97 -17.93
CA GLU A 17 -5.04 -4.63 -18.92
C GLU A 17 -5.62 -3.22 -18.70
N ALA A 18 -5.93 -2.84 -17.46
CA ALA A 18 -6.37 -1.48 -17.14
C ALA A 18 -5.33 -0.43 -17.55
N GLN A 19 -4.04 -0.69 -17.32
CA GLN A 19 -2.96 0.20 -17.77
C GLN A 19 -2.89 0.30 -19.30
N ARG A 20 -3.05 -0.83 -20.02
CA ARG A 20 -3.13 -0.81 -21.49
C ARG A 20 -4.29 0.05 -21.98
N MET A 21 -5.49 -0.14 -21.43
CA MET A 21 -6.67 0.67 -21.78
C MET A 21 -6.44 2.17 -21.52
N ARG A 22 -5.90 2.52 -20.35
CA ARG A 22 -5.59 3.92 -20.01
C ARG A 22 -4.60 4.52 -21.01
N SER A 23 -3.53 3.79 -21.35
CA SER A 23 -2.53 4.24 -22.34
C SER A 23 -3.11 4.37 -23.75
N GLY A 24 -4.14 3.59 -24.08
CA GLY A 24 -4.88 3.64 -25.34
C GLY A 24 -5.97 4.71 -25.41
N GLY A 25 -6.07 5.60 -24.41
CA GLY A 25 -7.08 6.67 -24.38
C GLY A 25 -8.45 6.23 -23.89
N LEU A 26 -8.53 5.10 -23.17
CA LEU A 26 -9.76 4.55 -22.59
C LEU A 26 -9.70 4.59 -21.03
N PRO A 27 -9.62 5.79 -20.41
CA PRO A 27 -9.44 5.92 -18.97
C PRO A 27 -10.66 5.45 -18.16
N ARG A 28 -11.87 5.53 -18.73
CA ARG A 28 -13.11 5.09 -18.08
C ARG A 28 -13.18 3.56 -18.00
N GLU A 29 -12.79 2.89 -19.06
CA GLU A 29 -12.74 1.43 -19.14
C GLU A 29 -11.69 0.88 -18.17
N ALA A 30 -10.51 1.50 -18.14
CA ALA A 30 -9.47 1.21 -17.15
C ALA A 30 -9.98 1.37 -15.71
N TYR A 31 -10.69 2.47 -15.43
CA TYR A 31 -11.32 2.71 -14.14
C TYR A 31 -12.30 1.60 -13.75
N LEU A 32 -13.16 1.19 -14.68
CA LEU A 32 -14.15 0.15 -14.42
C LEU A 32 -13.47 -1.20 -14.09
N ILE A 33 -12.38 -1.55 -14.78
CA ILE A 33 -11.61 -2.77 -14.47
C ILE A 33 -11.07 -2.71 -13.04
N ASP A 34 -10.30 -1.66 -12.70
CA ASP A 34 -9.71 -1.54 -11.37
C ASP A 34 -10.78 -1.43 -10.27
N GLN A 35 -11.89 -0.73 -10.53
CA GLN A 35 -13.00 -0.64 -9.59
C GLN A 35 -13.68 -2.00 -9.38
N THR A 36 -13.99 -2.73 -10.45
CA THR A 36 -14.60 -4.06 -10.36
C THR A 36 -13.69 -5.00 -9.60
N LEU A 37 -12.38 -4.98 -9.88
CA LEU A 37 -11.38 -5.70 -9.10
C LEU A 37 -11.55 -5.41 -7.61
N LEU A 38 -11.37 -4.16 -7.17
CA LEU A 38 -11.46 -3.78 -5.76
C LEU A 38 -12.77 -4.24 -5.09
N ARG A 39 -13.92 -4.03 -5.76
CA ARG A 39 -15.24 -4.42 -5.23
C ARG A 39 -15.42 -5.94 -5.13
N SER A 40 -14.74 -6.73 -5.97
CA SER A 40 -14.80 -8.19 -5.90
C SER A 40 -13.92 -8.79 -4.80
N PHE A 41 -12.83 -8.13 -4.37
CA PHE A 41 -11.92 -8.69 -3.35
C PHE A 41 -12.48 -8.64 -1.94
N ALA A 42 -13.20 -7.58 -1.56
CA ALA A 42 -13.68 -7.43 -0.18
C ALA A 42 -14.59 -8.58 0.29
N PRO A 43 -15.61 -9.02 -0.49
CA PRO A 43 -16.43 -10.18 -0.12
C PRO A 43 -15.62 -11.48 -0.04
N LEU A 44 -14.71 -11.71 -0.99
CA LEU A 44 -13.90 -12.93 -1.03
C LEU A 44 -12.97 -13.07 0.19
N LEU A 45 -12.46 -11.95 0.72
CA LEU A 45 -11.65 -11.96 1.94
C LEU A 45 -12.47 -12.06 3.22
N ALA A 46 -13.69 -11.51 3.24
CA ALA A 46 -14.59 -11.67 4.38
C ALA A 46 -14.88 -13.15 4.67
N ASP A 47 -15.03 -13.96 3.61
CA ASP A 47 -15.27 -15.40 3.74
C ASP A 47 -14.02 -16.20 4.17
N MET A 48 -12.82 -15.64 4.00
CA MET A 48 -11.55 -16.32 4.29
C MET A 48 -11.02 -16.14 5.71
N GLY A 49 -11.62 -15.25 6.52
CA GLY A 49 -11.11 -14.84 7.84
C GLY A 49 -10.10 -13.70 7.77
N GLN A 50 -10.25 -12.69 8.63
CA GLN A 50 -9.51 -11.42 8.61
C GLN A 50 -8.37 -11.36 9.63
N ASP A 51 -7.54 -12.40 9.62
CA ASP A 51 -6.63 -12.62 10.74
C ASP A 51 -5.25 -12.01 10.53
N GLY A 52 -4.81 -11.79 9.29
CA GLY A 52 -3.48 -11.27 8.98
C GLY A 52 -3.44 -9.80 8.55
N GLY A 53 -2.25 -9.20 8.67
CA GLY A 53 -1.98 -7.81 8.33
C GLY A 53 -2.28 -7.47 6.87
N TRP A 54 -1.85 -8.32 5.93
CA TRP A 54 -2.10 -8.06 4.51
C TRP A 54 -3.58 -8.22 4.14
N GLN A 55 -4.31 -9.16 4.74
CA GLN A 55 -5.75 -9.35 4.51
C GLN A 55 -6.51 -8.08 4.94
N ARG A 56 -6.19 -7.57 6.14
CA ARG A 56 -6.76 -6.32 6.68
C ARG A 56 -6.42 -5.11 5.81
N ALA A 57 -5.20 -5.04 5.30
CA ALA A 57 -4.79 -3.99 4.37
C ALA A 57 -5.57 -4.06 3.04
N ILE A 58 -5.80 -5.26 2.47
CA ILE A 58 -6.64 -5.40 1.27
C ILE A 58 -8.07 -4.93 1.55
N ILE A 59 -8.65 -5.27 2.71
CA ILE A 59 -10.01 -4.83 3.07
C ILE A 59 -10.08 -3.30 3.12
N ALA A 60 -9.10 -2.64 3.76
CA ALA A 60 -9.04 -1.19 3.79
C ALA A 60 -8.92 -0.59 2.37
N LEU A 61 -8.04 -1.15 1.54
CA LEU A 61 -7.86 -0.72 0.15
C LEU A 61 -9.11 -0.96 -0.72
N ALA A 62 -9.82 -2.06 -0.52
CA ALA A 62 -11.02 -2.42 -1.26
C ALA A 62 -12.24 -1.54 -0.92
N ASN A 63 -12.25 -0.93 0.28
CA ASN A 63 -13.34 -0.06 0.71
C ASN A 63 -13.25 1.32 0.06
N LEU A 64 -13.84 1.46 -1.13
CA LEU A 64 -13.87 2.72 -1.89
C LEU A 64 -14.72 3.82 -1.23
N ASP A 65 -15.55 3.49 -0.24
CA ASP A 65 -16.37 4.47 0.48
C ASP A 65 -15.60 5.12 1.64
N ALA A 66 -14.44 4.58 2.02
CA ALA A 66 -13.53 5.15 3.01
C ALA A 66 -12.33 5.82 2.31
N PRO A 67 -12.17 7.15 2.40
CA PRO A 67 -11.04 7.84 1.79
C PRO A 67 -9.73 7.45 2.49
N LEU A 68 -8.67 7.29 1.71
CA LEU A 68 -7.33 6.98 2.19
C LEU A 68 -6.38 8.10 1.78
N LEU A 69 -5.31 8.31 2.54
CA LEU A 69 -4.22 9.20 2.16
C LEU A 69 -3.69 8.90 0.75
N LEU A 70 -3.64 7.61 0.41
CA LEU A 70 -3.22 7.12 -0.89
C LEU A 70 -4.05 7.70 -2.05
N ASP A 71 -5.31 8.06 -1.84
CA ASP A 71 -6.17 8.59 -2.89
C ASP A 71 -5.67 9.96 -3.38
N ALA A 72 -4.93 10.70 -2.54
CA ALA A 72 -4.33 11.98 -2.90
C ALA A 72 -3.30 11.86 -4.02
N VAL A 73 -2.72 10.68 -4.28
CA VAL A 73 -1.74 10.47 -5.37
C VAL A 73 -2.36 9.96 -6.68
N ALA A 74 -3.69 9.84 -6.76
CA ALA A 74 -4.41 9.28 -7.91
C ALA A 74 -4.17 10.02 -9.24
N GLY A 75 -3.81 11.30 -9.22
CA GLY A 75 -3.52 12.07 -10.42
C GLY A 75 -4.76 12.65 -11.12
N ASP A 76 -5.86 11.90 -11.15
CA ASP A 76 -7.14 12.26 -11.77
C ASP A 76 -8.34 11.55 -11.09
N ASP A 77 -9.55 11.95 -11.46
CA ASP A 77 -10.82 11.42 -10.92
C ASP A 77 -11.01 9.91 -11.15
N PHE A 78 -10.32 9.36 -12.14
CA PHE A 78 -10.35 7.94 -12.48
C PHE A 78 -9.17 7.15 -11.87
N GLY A 79 -8.25 7.83 -11.17
CA GLY A 79 -6.97 7.26 -10.75
C GLY A 79 -7.04 6.51 -9.43
N VAL A 80 -8.05 6.78 -8.60
CA VAL A 80 -8.18 6.20 -7.24
C VAL A 80 -8.17 4.67 -7.26
N PRO A 81 -8.99 3.97 -8.07
CA PRO A 81 -8.93 2.51 -8.11
C PRO A 81 -7.54 1.99 -8.53
N SER A 82 -6.92 2.62 -9.52
CA SER A 82 -5.60 2.24 -10.02
C SER A 82 -4.52 2.35 -8.94
N VAL A 83 -4.45 3.44 -8.19
CA VAL A 83 -3.43 3.58 -7.12
C VAL A 83 -3.65 2.60 -5.98
N ARG A 84 -4.91 2.29 -5.64
CA ARG A 84 -5.23 1.28 -4.62
C ARG A 84 -4.88 -0.13 -5.08
N VAL A 85 -5.14 -0.49 -6.34
CA VAL A 85 -4.70 -1.77 -6.91
C VAL A 85 -3.17 -1.87 -6.92
N ARG A 86 -2.47 -0.80 -7.30
CA ARG A 86 -0.99 -0.75 -7.19
C ARG A 86 -0.51 -0.96 -5.76
N ALA A 87 -1.18 -0.40 -4.76
CA ALA A 87 -0.85 -0.65 -3.36
C ALA A 87 -1.09 -2.11 -2.95
N MET A 88 -2.19 -2.75 -3.40
CA MET A 88 -2.44 -4.18 -3.15
C MET A 88 -1.33 -5.07 -3.72
N LEU A 89 -0.83 -4.71 -4.92
CA LEU A 89 0.29 -5.39 -5.56
C LEU A 89 1.63 -5.21 -4.80
N ALA A 90 1.74 -4.18 -3.97
CA ALA A 90 2.93 -3.87 -3.19
C ALA A 90 2.89 -4.35 -1.73
N LEU A 91 1.80 -4.97 -1.29
CA LEU A 91 1.68 -5.45 0.09
C LEU A 91 2.74 -6.50 0.41
N PRO A 92 3.45 -6.40 1.55
CA PRO A 92 4.29 -7.49 2.05
C PRO A 92 3.42 -8.59 2.66
N ALA A 93 3.92 -9.83 2.65
CA ALA A 93 3.24 -11.00 3.21
C ALA A 93 3.37 -11.07 4.74
N VAL A 94 2.98 -10.01 5.45
CA VAL A 94 2.99 -9.96 6.92
C VAL A 94 1.63 -10.41 7.44
N GLU A 95 1.61 -11.54 8.16
CA GLU A 95 0.42 -12.04 8.84
C GLU A 95 0.28 -11.41 10.22
N SER A 96 1.32 -11.45 11.05
CA SER A 96 1.31 -10.93 12.42
C SER A 96 2.67 -10.36 12.81
N ILE A 97 2.70 -9.67 13.94
CA ILE A 97 3.91 -9.09 14.54
C ILE A 97 4.15 -9.74 15.90
N ASP A 98 5.25 -10.49 16.01
CA ASP A 98 5.69 -11.15 17.24
C ASP A 98 7.09 -10.74 17.70
N ALA A 99 7.85 -10.08 16.83
CA ALA A 99 9.24 -9.69 17.06
C ALA A 99 9.62 -8.45 16.23
N PRO A 100 10.62 -7.65 16.67
CA PRO A 100 11.07 -6.47 15.92
C PRO A 100 11.62 -6.82 14.53
N GLU A 101 12.16 -8.03 14.34
CA GLU A 101 12.71 -8.50 13.07
C GLU A 101 11.66 -8.53 11.96
N VAL A 102 10.39 -8.82 12.28
CA VAL A 102 9.30 -8.84 11.29
C VAL A 102 9.08 -7.45 10.69
N LEU A 103 9.05 -6.40 11.54
CA LEU A 103 8.98 -5.02 11.06
C LEU A 103 10.21 -4.68 10.23
N GLY A 104 11.40 -4.96 10.78
CA GLY A 104 12.66 -4.63 10.13
C GLY A 104 12.79 -5.29 8.74
N GLN A 105 12.43 -6.56 8.60
CA GLN A 105 12.48 -7.29 7.34
C GLN A 105 11.49 -6.72 6.31
N ALA A 106 10.24 -6.48 6.71
CA ALA A 106 9.23 -5.92 5.80
C ALA A 106 9.63 -4.52 5.33
N ILE A 107 10.13 -3.67 6.23
CA ILE A 107 10.58 -2.31 5.89
C ILE A 107 11.79 -2.34 4.97
N ASN A 108 12.80 -3.15 5.28
CA ASN A 108 14.00 -3.27 4.45
C ASN A 108 13.66 -3.82 3.05
N ALA A 109 12.75 -4.80 2.95
CA ALA A 109 12.28 -5.29 1.66
C ALA A 109 11.58 -4.19 0.84
N ALA A 110 10.73 -3.37 1.48
CA ALA A 110 10.09 -2.24 0.83
C ALA A 110 11.11 -1.20 0.34
N ILE A 111 12.15 -0.91 1.13
CA ILE A 111 13.26 -0.02 0.76
C ILE A 111 14.03 -0.55 -0.45
N MET A 112 14.31 -1.86 -0.49
CA MET A 112 15.05 -2.50 -1.58
C MET A 112 14.32 -2.42 -2.93
N VAL A 113 12.99 -2.30 -2.93
CA VAL A 113 12.19 -2.12 -4.16
C VAL A 113 11.89 -0.64 -4.42
N GLY A 114 11.53 0.11 -3.38
CA GLY A 114 11.12 1.50 -3.48
C GLY A 114 12.24 2.45 -3.88
N ALA A 115 13.46 2.27 -3.37
CA ALA A 115 14.57 3.16 -3.71
C ALA A 115 14.98 3.07 -5.20
N PRO A 116 15.14 1.87 -5.81
CA PRO A 116 15.31 1.77 -7.27
C PRO A 116 14.13 2.37 -8.04
N THR A 117 12.89 2.11 -7.63
CA THR A 117 11.68 2.66 -8.28
C THR A 117 11.70 4.19 -8.32
N TYR A 118 12.15 4.83 -7.24
CA TYR A 118 12.34 6.28 -7.17
C TYR A 118 13.45 6.75 -8.13
N ASN A 119 14.60 6.06 -8.14
CA ASN A 119 15.75 6.40 -8.99
C ASN A 119 15.42 6.29 -10.48
N ASP A 120 14.51 5.39 -10.85
CA ASP A 120 13.97 5.24 -12.20
C ASP A 120 12.94 6.33 -12.56
N GLY A 121 12.65 7.25 -11.63
CA GLY A 121 11.77 8.39 -11.82
C GLY A 121 10.32 8.17 -11.38
N ASP A 122 9.92 6.96 -10.97
CA ASP A 122 8.57 6.67 -10.47
C ASP A 122 8.43 7.02 -8.98
N ARG A 123 8.45 8.32 -8.69
CA ARG A 123 8.23 8.89 -7.34
C ARG A 123 6.91 8.44 -6.74
N ARG A 124 5.85 8.38 -7.56
CA ARG A 124 4.54 7.89 -7.11
C ARG A 124 4.62 6.43 -6.68
N GLY A 125 5.22 5.58 -7.51
CA GLY A 125 5.35 4.15 -7.25
C GLY A 125 6.10 3.84 -5.98
N CYS A 126 7.25 4.49 -5.74
CA CYS A 126 8.01 4.25 -4.51
C CYS A 126 7.22 4.67 -3.25
N GLY A 127 6.50 5.80 -3.29
CA GLY A 127 5.65 6.24 -2.19
C GLY A 127 4.50 5.27 -1.92
N ILE A 128 3.87 4.72 -2.98
CA ILE A 128 2.84 3.68 -2.87
C ILE A 128 3.40 2.42 -2.18
N ILE A 129 4.61 1.97 -2.54
CA ILE A 129 5.26 0.80 -1.92
C ILE A 129 5.47 1.03 -0.42
N TYR A 130 6.00 2.18 -0.04
CA TYR A 130 6.24 2.52 1.37
C TYR A 130 4.93 2.64 2.16
N TRP A 131 3.91 3.28 1.58
CA TRP A 131 2.61 3.40 2.21
C TRP A 131 1.90 2.05 2.37
N ALA A 132 1.93 1.19 1.36
CA ALA A 132 1.35 -0.15 1.44
C ALA A 132 2.04 -1.01 2.52
N THR A 133 3.36 -0.89 2.64
CA THR A 133 4.13 -1.54 3.70
C THR A 133 3.73 -1.03 5.08
N ALA A 134 3.66 0.29 5.27
CA ALA A 134 3.25 0.89 6.52
C ALA A 134 1.82 0.49 6.91
N LEU A 135 0.86 0.53 5.95
CA LEU A 135 -0.53 0.10 6.16
C LEU A 135 -0.58 -1.35 6.64
N THR A 136 0.18 -2.23 6.00
CA THR A 136 0.19 -3.66 6.35
C THR A 136 0.70 -3.86 7.78
N LEU A 137 1.78 -3.18 8.15
CA LEU A 137 2.37 -3.29 9.48
C LEU A 137 1.46 -2.73 10.58
N VAL A 138 0.76 -1.62 10.36
CA VAL A 138 -0.19 -1.09 11.36
C VAL A 138 -1.47 -1.93 11.44
N SER A 139 -1.81 -2.65 10.38
CA SER A 139 -2.98 -3.54 10.32
C SER A 139 -2.72 -4.92 10.93
N ALA A 140 -1.46 -5.33 11.00
CA ALA A 140 -1.08 -6.66 11.49
C ALA A 140 -1.36 -6.81 12.98
N PRO A 141 -2.00 -7.92 13.42
CA PRO A 141 -2.14 -8.21 14.84
C PRO A 141 -0.78 -8.38 15.49
N VAL A 142 -0.64 -7.77 16.67
CA VAL A 142 0.52 -8.00 17.53
C VAL A 142 0.22 -9.19 18.42
N THR A 143 0.91 -10.31 18.18
CA THR A 143 0.76 -11.53 18.98
C THR A 143 1.72 -11.54 20.17
N ARG A 144 2.84 -10.83 20.08
CA ARG A 144 3.80 -10.65 21.17
C ARG A 144 4.42 -9.26 21.18
N GLY A 145 4.39 -8.64 22.36
CA GLY A 145 4.97 -7.33 22.64
C GLY A 145 6.50 -7.32 22.58
N PHE A 146 7.11 -6.24 22.08
CA PHE A 146 8.54 -5.95 22.23
C PHE A 146 8.84 -4.48 22.54
N SER A 147 10.05 -4.19 23.03
CA SER A 147 10.48 -2.83 23.38
C SER A 147 10.41 -1.91 22.16
N GLY A 148 9.87 -0.71 22.32
CA GLY A 148 9.75 0.25 21.21
C GLY A 148 8.58 0.00 20.25
N GLN A 149 7.91 -1.15 20.31
CA GLN A 149 6.81 -1.51 19.40
C GLN A 149 5.71 -0.44 19.32
N ALA A 150 5.20 0.03 20.46
CA ALA A 150 4.12 1.02 20.46
C ALA A 150 4.53 2.33 19.78
N ARG A 151 5.81 2.73 19.91
CA ARG A 151 6.35 3.92 19.23
C ARG A 151 6.50 3.66 17.73
N ALA A 152 7.05 2.51 17.35
CA ALA A 152 7.19 2.09 15.95
C ALA A 152 5.83 2.09 15.22
N ILE A 153 4.81 1.42 15.79
CA ILE A 153 3.47 1.38 15.21
C ILE A 153 2.84 2.78 15.14
N LYS A 154 3.00 3.60 16.18
CA LYS A 154 2.50 4.98 16.18
C LYS A 154 3.14 5.82 15.07
N THR A 155 4.45 5.70 14.86
CA THR A 155 5.17 6.42 13.79
C THR A 155 4.64 6.03 12.40
N LEU A 156 4.43 4.73 12.16
CA LEU A 156 3.83 4.27 10.90
C LEU A 156 2.38 4.73 10.75
N LEU A 157 1.59 4.67 11.82
CA LEU A 157 0.17 5.06 11.81
C LEU A 157 0.01 6.53 11.43
N GLN A 158 0.81 7.42 12.03
CA GLN A 158 0.81 8.84 11.68
C GLN A 158 1.09 9.06 10.18
N ALA A 159 2.01 8.29 9.59
CA ALA A 159 2.34 8.43 8.18
C ALA A 159 1.22 7.95 7.24
N VAL A 160 0.42 6.96 7.64
CA VAL A 160 -0.68 6.45 6.80
C VAL A 160 -1.99 7.23 6.95
N GLU A 161 -2.23 7.85 8.11
CA GLU A 161 -3.49 8.55 8.42
C GLU A 161 -3.47 10.06 8.15
N GLU A 162 -2.32 10.73 8.19
CA GLU A 162 -2.26 12.20 8.11
C GLU A 162 -2.49 12.69 6.67
N MET A 163 -3.78 12.85 6.35
CA MET A 163 -4.36 13.24 5.06
C MET A 163 -3.63 14.40 4.41
N MET A 164 -3.48 14.30 3.08
CA MET A 164 -2.88 15.33 2.25
C MET A 164 -3.94 15.90 1.29
N PRO A 165 -3.83 17.18 0.87
CA PRO A 165 -4.58 17.65 -0.28
C PRO A 165 -4.23 16.80 -1.51
N SER A 166 -5.13 16.74 -2.50
CA SER A 166 -4.85 16.04 -3.76
C SER A 166 -3.53 16.56 -4.36
N LEU A 167 -2.59 15.64 -4.59
CA LEU A 167 -1.26 15.93 -5.11
C LEU A 167 -1.25 15.92 -6.64
N GLY A 168 -2.26 15.29 -7.25
CA GLY A 168 -2.39 15.18 -8.69
C GLY A 168 -1.14 14.57 -9.33
N ASN A 169 -0.69 15.20 -10.42
CA ASN A 169 0.53 14.85 -11.14
C ASN A 169 1.71 15.78 -10.82
N ASN A 170 1.64 16.58 -9.75
CA ASN A 170 2.71 17.51 -9.39
C ASN A 170 3.98 16.75 -8.96
N PRO A 171 5.10 16.84 -9.69
CA PRO A 171 6.31 16.07 -9.38
C PRO A 171 6.87 16.38 -7.99
N ALA A 172 6.86 17.63 -7.55
CA ALA A 172 7.37 18.02 -6.23
C ALA A 172 6.51 17.44 -5.10
N ALA A 173 5.19 17.49 -5.26
CA ALA A 173 4.26 16.91 -4.28
C ALA A 173 4.40 15.38 -4.17
N LEU A 174 4.63 14.69 -5.29
CA LEU A 174 4.90 13.25 -5.31
C LEU A 174 6.27 12.92 -4.70
N ASP A 175 7.27 13.78 -4.88
CA ASP A 175 8.59 13.68 -4.23
C ASP A 175 8.47 13.79 -2.71
N ASP A 176 7.75 14.81 -2.24
CA ASP A 176 7.49 15.03 -0.81
C ASP A 176 6.75 13.85 -0.19
N PHE A 177 5.74 13.30 -0.88
CA PHE A 177 5.03 12.10 -0.44
C PHE A 177 5.98 10.91 -0.30
N ALA A 178 6.79 10.63 -1.33
CA ALA A 178 7.75 9.52 -1.31
C ALA A 178 8.74 9.63 -0.13
N TRP A 179 9.34 10.82 0.04
CA TRP A 179 10.30 11.07 1.12
C TRP A 179 9.68 11.06 2.50
N ARG A 180 8.44 11.56 2.64
CA ARG A 180 7.70 11.50 3.90
C ARG A 180 7.48 10.05 4.32
N MET A 181 6.99 9.21 3.41
CA MET A 181 6.80 7.79 3.69
C MET A 181 8.13 7.11 4.01
N ARG A 182 9.20 7.41 3.25
CA ARG A 182 10.54 6.87 3.51
C ARG A 182 11.06 7.23 4.90
N ARG A 183 10.95 8.49 5.31
CA ARG A 183 11.39 8.94 6.64
C ARG A 183 10.62 8.25 7.77
N ALA A 184 9.33 7.97 7.60
CA ALA A 184 8.55 7.22 8.59
C ALA A 184 9.07 5.78 8.74
N LEU A 185 9.43 5.12 7.63
CA LEU A 185 10.06 3.81 7.63
C LEU A 185 11.44 3.82 8.31
N ASP A 186 12.31 4.78 7.95
CA ASP A 186 13.64 4.90 8.54
C ASP A 186 13.57 5.19 10.05
N ALA A 187 12.69 6.11 10.47
CA ALA A 187 12.46 6.40 11.89
C ALA A 187 11.94 5.18 12.66
N THR A 188 11.13 4.34 12.00
CA THR A 188 10.68 3.09 12.59
C THR A 188 11.84 2.12 12.79
N LEU A 189 12.74 1.97 11.81
CA LEU A 189 13.93 1.13 11.94
C LEU A 189 14.84 1.59 13.08
N ASP A 190 15.01 2.90 13.26
CA ASP A 190 15.82 3.45 14.36
C ASP A 190 15.24 3.11 15.74
N LEU A 191 13.92 2.97 15.87
CA LEU A 191 13.25 2.57 17.10
C LEU A 191 13.37 1.08 17.44
N LEU A 192 13.82 0.25 16.48
CA LEU A 192 14.02 -1.20 16.65
C LEU A 192 15.45 -1.56 17.09
N ARG A 193 16.36 -0.58 17.15
CA ARG A 193 17.73 -0.73 17.64
C ARG A 193 17.81 -0.56 19.15
#